data_AF-A0A191TJU6-F1
#
_entry.id   AF-A0A191TJU6-F1
#
_cell.length_a   1.000
_cell.length_b   1.000
_cell.length_c   1.000
_cell.angle_alpha   90.00
_cell.angle_beta   90.00
_cell.angle_gamma   90.00
#
_symmetry.space_group_name_H-M   'P 1'
#
loop_
_entity.id
_entity.type
_entity.pdbx_description
1 polymer ?
#
loop_
_entity_poly.entity_id
_entity_poly.type
_entity_poly.pdbx_seq_one_letter_code
_entity_poly.pdbx_strand_id
1 'polypeptide(L)'
;MATVTLTKLYAILEDKIGRQQAEALTTYVDEKIKEEAIESTKEIATKDYVRAEIENVRVEIHKSTATLQQWFIGVIIALVLSFIGLYLKK
;
A
#
# COMPACT_ATOMS: atom_id res chain seq x y z
N MET A 1 22.32 -17.51 -17.43
CA MET A 1 21.42 -16.50 -18.04
C MET A 1 22.24 -15.25 -18.29
N ALA A 2 22.46 -14.87 -19.55
CA ALA A 2 23.36 -13.77 -19.90
C ALA A 2 22.62 -12.43 -19.76
N THR A 3 22.92 -11.68 -18.71
CA THR A 3 22.45 -10.29 -18.55
C THR A 3 23.28 -9.40 -19.47
N VAL A 4 22.73 -9.06 -20.63
CA VAL A 4 23.34 -8.08 -21.54
C VAL A 4 23.17 -6.71 -20.90
N THR A 5 24.26 -6.10 -20.46
CA THR A 5 24.25 -4.73 -19.94
C THR A 5 24.01 -3.74 -21.10
N LEU A 6 23.36 -2.61 -20.82
CA LEU A 6 22.98 -1.60 -21.83
C LEU A 6 24.17 -1.19 -22.74
N THR A 7 25.37 -1.15 -22.17
CA THR A 7 26.63 -0.89 -22.86
C THR A 7 27.02 -1.98 -23.88
N LYS A 8 26.75 -3.25 -23.57
CA LYS A 8 26.97 -4.37 -24.50
C LYS A 8 25.91 -4.39 -25.60
N LEU A 9 24.68 -3.97 -25.28
CA LEU A 9 23.62 -3.82 -26.27
C LEU A 9 23.97 -2.73 -27.28
N TYR A 10 24.46 -1.57 -26.82
CA TYR A 10 24.95 -0.50 -27.68
C TYR A 10 26.07 -0.99 -28.61
N ALA A 11 27.08 -1.66 -28.08
CA ALA A 11 28.22 -2.14 -28.87
C ALA A 11 27.81 -3.15 -29.96
N ILE A 12 26.82 -4.01 -29.69
CA ILE A 12 26.31 -4.99 -30.66
C ILE A 12 25.46 -4.31 -31.75
N LEU A 13 24.71 -3.27 -31.39
CA LEU A 13 23.87 -2.53 -32.32
C LEU A 13 24.70 -1.57 -33.19
N GLU A 14 25.74 -0.95 -32.62
CA GLU A 14 26.65 -0.06 -33.35
C GLU A 14 27.28 -0.79 -34.55
N ASP A 15 27.71 -2.04 -34.34
CA ASP A 15 28.37 -2.88 -35.35
C ASP A 15 27.40 -3.37 -36.46
N LYS A 16 26.09 -3.49 -36.17
CA LYS A 16 25.11 -4.09 -37.10
C LYS A 16 24.20 -3.11 -37.82
N ILE A 17 23.87 -1.97 -37.20
CA ILE A 17 22.88 -1.01 -37.72
C ILE A 17 23.38 0.44 -37.71
N GLY A 18 24.59 0.70 -37.19
CA GLY A 18 25.21 2.02 -37.14
C GLY A 18 24.94 2.77 -35.83
N ARG A 19 25.85 3.69 -35.48
CA ARG A 19 25.84 4.44 -34.20
C ARG A 19 24.50 5.10 -33.88
N GLN A 20 23.87 5.71 -34.87
CA GLN A 20 22.70 6.55 -34.68
C GLN A 20 21.46 5.71 -34.29
N GLN A 21 21.28 4.57 -34.95
CA GLN A 21 20.20 3.62 -34.68
C GLN A 21 20.44 2.86 -33.38
N ALA A 22 21.70 2.53 -33.08
CA ALA A 22 22.10 1.90 -31.83
C ALA A 22 21.78 2.80 -30.63
N GLU A 23 22.15 4.08 -30.70
CA GLU A 23 21.90 5.06 -29.64
C GLU A 23 20.42 5.30 -29.40
N ALA A 24 19.63 5.42 -30.46
CA ALA A 24 18.17 5.55 -30.39
C ALA A 24 17.53 4.33 -29.71
N LEU A 25 17.97 3.11 -30.06
CA LEU A 25 17.40 1.89 -29.50
C LEU A 25 17.83 1.68 -28.04
N THR A 26 19.09 1.98 -27.69
CA THR A 26 19.53 1.88 -26.29
C THR A 26 18.89 2.92 -25.40
N THR A 27 18.64 4.13 -25.91
CA THR A 27 17.92 5.18 -25.19
C THR A 27 16.47 4.76 -24.95
N TYR A 28 15.79 4.25 -25.97
CA TYR A 28 14.42 3.74 -25.85
C TYR A 28 14.31 2.60 -24.83
N VAL A 29 15.28 1.68 -24.82
CA VAL A 29 15.32 0.58 -23.85
C VAL A 29 15.57 1.09 -22.43
N ASP A 30 16.46 2.07 -22.23
CA ASP A 30 16.70 2.69 -20.91
C ASP A 30 15.45 3.43 -20.39
N GLU A 31 14.76 4.16 -21.27
CA GLU A 31 13.50 4.83 -20.94
C GLU A 31 12.40 3.82 -20.56
N LYS A 32 12.24 2.73 -21.33
CA LYS A 32 11.25 1.69 -21.03
C LYS A 32 11.54 0.95 -19.73
N ILE A 33 12.80 0.64 -19.44
CA ILE A 33 13.19 0.02 -18.16
C ILE A 33 12.89 0.96 -16.99
N LYS A 34 13.13 2.27 -17.14
CA LYS A 34 12.77 3.27 -16.12
C LYS A 34 11.26 3.34 -15.91
N GLU A 35 10.48 3.31 -16.99
CA GLU A 35 9.01 3.34 -16.94
C GLU A 35 8.45 2.10 -16.23
N GLU A 36 8.91 0.90 -16.59
CA GLU A 36 8.52 -0.37 -15.92
C GLU A 36 9.00 -0.43 -14.46
N ALA A 37 10.18 0.11 -14.15
CA ALA A 37 10.67 0.21 -12.78
C ALA A 37 9.80 1.17 -11.94
N ILE A 38 9.35 2.28 -12.51
CA ILE A 38 8.44 3.22 -11.84
C ILE A 38 7.06 2.58 -11.64
N GLU A 39 6.54 1.87 -12.64
CA GLU A 39 5.24 1.20 -12.56
C GLU A 39 5.25 0.06 -11.52
N SER A 40 6.29 -0.77 -11.51
CA SER A 40 6.48 -1.79 -10.47
C SER A 40 6.70 -1.19 -9.08
N THR A 41 7.37 -0.03 -8.97
CA THR A 41 7.54 0.67 -7.69
C THR A 41 6.23 1.25 -7.16
N LYS A 42 5.26 1.61 -8.02
CA LYS A 42 3.93 2.06 -7.58
C LYS A 42 3.11 0.97 -6.90
N GLU A 43 3.33 -0.29 -7.26
CA GLU A 43 2.68 -1.44 -6.60
C GLU A 43 3.38 -1.88 -5.31
N ILE A 44 4.63 -1.46 -5.09
CA ILE A 44 5.35 -1.73 -3.86
C ILE A 44 4.90 -0.70 -2.82
N ALA A 45 4.13 -1.17 -1.84
CA ALA A 45 3.83 -0.41 -0.63
C ALA A 45 5.15 0.07 0.01
N THR A 46 5.46 1.37 -0.16
CA THR A 46 6.66 1.97 0.44
C THR A 46 6.59 1.81 1.95
N LYS A 47 7.75 1.70 2.61
CA LYS A 47 7.82 1.55 4.07
C LYS A 47 7.03 2.64 4.81
N ASP A 48 6.99 3.85 4.25
CA ASP A 48 6.23 4.97 4.79
C ASP A 48 4.72 4.80 4.61
N TYR A 49 4.27 4.29 3.45
CA TYR A 49 2.87 3.94 3.22
C TYR A 49 2.40 2.85 4.20
N VAL A 50 3.18 1.78 4.36
CA VAL A 50 2.86 0.70 5.32
C VAL A 50 2.82 1.22 6.75
N ARG A 51 3.74 2.12 7.14
CA ARG A 51 3.74 2.72 8.48
C ARG A 51 2.49 3.57 8.71
N ALA A 52 2.13 4.42 7.75
CA ALA A 52 0.93 5.25 7.84
C ALA A 52 -0.34 4.39 7.97
N GLU A 53 -0.43 3.31 7.21
CA GLU A 53 -1.59 2.41 7.27
C GLU A 53 -1.67 1.66 8.60
N ILE A 54 -0.54 1.22 9.17
CA ILE A 54 -0.49 0.62 10.52
C ILE A 54 -0.97 1.60 11.59
N GLU A 55 -0.58 2.88 11.49
CA GLU A 55 -1.02 3.92 12.42
C GLU A 55 -2.53 4.18 12.29
N ASN A 56 -3.05 4.29 11.07
CA ASN A 56 -4.49 4.43 10.81
C ASN A 56 -5.29 3.26 11.39
N VAL A 57 -4.86 2.02 11.12
CA VAL A 57 -5.51 0.81 11.64
C VAL A 57 -5.51 0.79 13.18
N ARG A 58 -4.41 1.21 13.83
CA ARG A 58 -4.38 1.30 15.30
C ARG A 58 -5.39 2.30 15.82
N VAL A 59 -5.50 3.47 15.20
CA VAL A 59 -6.47 4.50 15.58
C VAL A 59 -7.90 3.98 15.43
N GLU A 60 -8.20 3.29 14.32
CA GLU A 60 -9.51 2.68 14.09
C GLU A 60 -9.87 1.60 15.11
N ILE A 61 -8.90 0.74 15.47
CA ILE A 61 -9.10 -0.28 16.52
C ILE A 61 -9.42 0.39 17.86
N HIS A 62 -8.65 1.41 18.25
CA HIS A 62 -8.91 2.13 19.50
C HIS A 62 -10.27 2.81 19.50
N LYS A 63 -10.67 3.44 18.39
CA LYS A 63 -12.00 4.04 18.24
C LYS A 63 -13.11 2.99 18.33
N SER A 64 -12.96 1.87 17.62
CA SER A 64 -13.93 0.77 17.61
C SER A 64 -14.15 0.18 19.00
N THR A 65 -13.06 -0.10 19.73
CA THR A 65 -13.14 -0.62 21.11
C THR A 65 -13.83 0.36 22.06
N ALA A 66 -13.55 1.66 21.95
CA ALA A 66 -14.20 2.69 22.76
C ALA A 66 -15.70 2.80 22.47
N THR A 67 -16.11 2.75 21.20
CA THR A 67 -17.53 2.76 20.82
C THR A 67 -18.27 1.53 21.35
N LEU A 68 -17.66 0.34 21.27
CA LEU A 68 -18.24 -0.87 21.85
C LEU A 68 -18.40 -0.75 23.36
N GLN A 69 -17.40 -0.23 24.07
CA GLN A 69 -17.49 -0.01 25.52
C GLN A 69 -18.61 0.96 25.91
N GLN A 70 -18.75 2.08 25.19
CA GLN A 70 -19.85 3.02 25.42
C GLN A 70 -21.21 2.38 25.22
N TRP A 71 -21.35 1.57 24.16
CA TRP A 71 -22.59 0.83 23.90
C TRP A 71 -22.90 -0.18 25.02
N PHE A 72 -21.89 -0.91 25.50
CA PHE A 72 -22.03 -1.85 26.63
C PHE A 72 -22.50 -1.16 27.91
N ILE A 73 -21.97 0.02 28.24
CA ILE A 73 -22.42 0.79 29.41
C ILE A 73 -23.90 1.17 29.27
N GLY A 74 -24.32 1.61 28.07
CA GLY A 74 -25.72 1.91 27.78
C GLY A 74 -26.64 0.71 28.00
N VAL A 75 -26.22 -0.48 27.55
CA VAL A 75 -26.95 -1.73 27.77
C VAL A 75 -27.08 -2.05 29.26
N ILE A 76 -26.00 -1.92 30.04
CA ILE A 76 -26.03 -2.19 31.49
C ILE A 76 -27.00 -1.24 32.20
N ILE A 77 -26.96 0.06 31.88
CA ILE A 77 -27.87 1.05 32.48
C ILE A 77 -29.33 0.71 32.15
N ALA A 78 -29.62 0.37 30.90
CA ALA A 78 -30.96 -0.02 30.48
C ALA A 78 -31.45 -1.28 31.22
N LEU A 79 -30.59 -2.27 31.40
CA LEU A 79 -30.91 -3.49 32.15
C LEU A 79 -31.21 -3.17 33.63
N VAL A 80 -30.37 -2.37 34.29
CA VAL A 80 -30.58 -1.97 35.69
C VAL A 80 -31.91 -1.23 35.86
N LEU A 81 -32.21 -0.27 34.99
CA LEU A 81 -33.49 0.43 35.01
C LEU A 81 -34.68 -0.51 34.80
N SER A 82 -34.55 -1.49 33.90
CA SER A 82 -35.58 -2.50 33.65
C SER A 82 -35.84 -3.36 34.90
N PHE A 83 -34.79 -3.78 35.61
CA PHE A 83 -34.93 -4.50 36.87
C PHE A 83 -35.58 -3.63 37.96
N ILE A 84 -35.15 -2.38 38.13
CA ILE A 84 -35.73 -1.47 39.12
C ILE A 84 -37.22 -1.22 38.84
N GLY A 85 -37.58 -1.00 37.57
CA GLY A 85 -38.98 -0.82 37.15
C GLY A 85 -39.86 -2.06 37.44
N LEU A 86 -39.30 -3.27 37.30
CA LEU A 86 -39.99 -4.50 37.67
C LEU A 86 -40.18 -4.65 39.18
N TYR A 87 -39.21 -4.22 40.01
CA TYR A 87 -39.34 -4.24 41.47
C TYR A 87 -40.32 -3.17 42.00
N LEU A 88 -40.43 -2.02 41.33
CA LEU A 88 -41.39 -0.96 41.70
C LEU A 88 -42.83 -1.25 41.25
N LYS A 89 -43.01 -2.12 40.25
CA LYS A 89 -44.34 -2.53 39.76
C LYS A 89 -44.95 -3.67 40.59
N LYS A 90 -44.19 -4.26 41.50
CA LYS A 90 -44.62 -5.31 42.42
C LYS A 90 -45.10 -4.69 43.74
#